data_AF-A0AAD5A9M7-F1
#
_entry.id   AF-A0AAD5A9M7-F1
#
_cell.length_a   1.000
_cell.length_b   1.000
_cell.length_c   1.000
_cell.angle_alpha   90.00
_cell.angle_beta   90.00
_cell.angle_gamma   90.00
#
_symmetry.space_group_name_H-M   'P 1'
#
loop_
_entity.id
_entity.type
_entity.pdbx_description
1 polymer ?
#
loop_
_entity_poly.entity_id
_entity_poly.type
_entity_poly.pdbx_seq_one_letter_code
_entity_poly.pdbx_strand_id
1 'polypeptide(L)'
;MGGRKPGRRTRPAVEIIQRKERHNLKERDRRRRIRLCCDELNTLVPFCYAETDKATTLQWTTAYLKYIREVYGDSLKQVPGLRQRRSLPYSVLYK
;
A
#
# COMPACT_ATOMS: atom_id res chain seq x y z
N MET A 1 44.59 33.72 -16.33
CA MET A 1 43.94 33.01 -15.22
C MET A 1 42.67 32.33 -15.73
N GLY A 2 42.75 31.10 -16.23
CA GLY A 2 41.60 30.35 -16.75
C GLY A 2 41.36 29.09 -15.92
N GLY A 3 40.44 29.16 -14.96
CA GLY A 3 40.09 28.03 -14.09
C GLY A 3 39.35 26.93 -14.86
N ARG A 4 39.92 25.72 -14.90
CA ARG A 4 39.26 24.51 -15.40
C ARG A 4 38.10 24.15 -14.46
N LYS A 5 36.87 24.23 -14.96
CA LYS A 5 35.69 23.67 -14.29
C LYS A 5 35.88 22.14 -14.16
N PRO A 6 35.71 21.52 -12.98
CA PRO A 6 35.82 20.08 -12.86
C PRO A 6 34.66 19.44 -13.64
N GLY A 7 35.02 18.66 -14.66
CA GLY A 7 34.08 17.98 -15.54
C GLY A 7 33.11 17.10 -14.74
N ARG A 8 31.87 17.02 -15.22
CA ARG A 8 30.92 15.97 -14.81
C ARG A 8 31.64 14.64 -14.85
N ARG A 9 31.92 14.05 -13.69
CA ARG A 9 32.38 12.66 -13.60
C ARG A 9 31.27 11.79 -14.18
N THR A 10 31.44 11.37 -15.44
CA THR A 10 30.62 10.33 -16.05
C THR A 10 30.77 9.11 -15.17
N ARG A 11 29.73 8.78 -14.41
CA ARG A 11 29.72 7.56 -13.58
C ARG A 11 30.02 6.37 -14.49
N PRO A 12 30.88 5.42 -14.08
CA PRO A 12 31.14 4.22 -14.86
C PRO A 12 29.81 3.56 -15.26
N ALA A 13 29.66 3.17 -16.52
CA ALA A 13 28.42 2.57 -17.04
C ALA A 13 27.93 1.40 -16.17
N VAL A 14 28.87 0.65 -15.57
CA VAL A 14 28.64 -0.44 -14.62
C VAL A 14 27.86 0.04 -13.38
N GLU A 15 28.21 1.17 -12.78
CA GLU A 15 27.49 1.71 -11.60
C GLU A 15 26.05 2.13 -11.94
N ILE A 16 25.84 2.62 -13.16
CA ILE A 16 24.51 3.01 -13.65
C ILE A 16 23.63 1.77 -13.82
N ILE A 17 24.17 0.71 -14.42
CA ILE A 17 23.48 -0.58 -14.60
C ILE A 17 23.12 -1.17 -13.23
N GLN A 18 24.08 -1.26 -12.31
CA GLN A 18 23.83 -1.78 -10.96
C GLN A 18 22.77 -0.98 -10.20
N ARG A 19 22.75 0.36 -10.33
CA ARG A 19 21.70 1.18 -9.72
C ARG A 19 20.32 0.88 -10.31
N LYS A 20 20.23 0.73 -11.63
CA LYS A 20 18.99 0.36 -12.33
C LYS A 20 18.51 -1.02 -11.90
N GLU A 21 19.40 -2.00 -11.78
CA GLU A 21 19.07 -3.36 -11.33
C GLU A 21 18.53 -3.37 -9.90
N ARG A 22 19.20 -2.69 -8.96
CA ARG A 22 18.72 -2.55 -7.58
C ARG A 22 17.34 -1.90 -7.52
N HIS A 23 17.11 -0.88 -8.35
CA HIS A 23 15.81 -0.23 -8.46
C HIS A 23 14.73 -1.20 -9.00
N ASN A 24 15.04 -1.92 -10.07
CA ASN A 24 14.12 -2.86 -10.70
C ASN A 24 13.74 -4.02 -9.77
N LEU A 25 14.70 -4.50 -8.96
CA LEU A 25 14.44 -5.52 -7.96
C LEU A 25 13.45 -5.02 -6.89
N LYS A 26 13.69 -3.81 -6.34
CA LYS A 26 12.79 -3.20 -5.36
C LYS A 26 11.37 -3.02 -5.91
N GLU A 27 11.25 -2.58 -7.16
CA GLU A 27 9.96 -2.40 -7.80
C GLU A 27 9.26 -3.73 -8.12
N ARG A 28 10.02 -4.76 -8.49
CA ARG A 28 9.48 -6.11 -8.69
C ARG A 28 8.90 -6.66 -7.39
N ASP A 29 9.63 -6.50 -6.28
CA ASP A 29 9.19 -6.96 -4.97
C ASP A 29 7.96 -6.18 -4.49
N ARG A 30 7.94 -4.85 -4.65
CA ARG A 30 6.75 -4.02 -4.38
C ARG A 30 5.53 -4.52 -5.15
N ARG A 31 5.68 -4.76 -6.46
CA ARG A 31 4.59 -5.29 -7.31
C ARG A 31 4.16 -6.69 -6.89
N ARG A 32 5.09 -7.54 -6.42
CA ARG A 32 4.78 -8.87 -5.89
C ARG A 32 3.93 -8.77 -4.62
N ARG A 33 4.30 -7.93 -3.65
CA ARG A 33 3.52 -7.72 -2.43
C ARG A 33 2.10 -7.22 -2.72
N ILE A 34 1.95 -6.28 -3.67
CA ILE A 34 0.63 -5.78 -4.08
C ILE A 34 -0.22 -6.90 -4.69
N ARG A 35 0.35 -7.76 -5.54
CA ARG A 35 -0.37 -8.92 -6.09
C ARG A 35 -0.86 -9.84 -4.97
N LEU A 36 0.04 -10.27 -4.09
CA LEU A 36 -0.31 -11.16 -2.99
C LEU A 36 -1.42 -10.60 -2.10
N CYS A 37 -1.40 -9.30 -1.80
CA CYS A 37 -2.46 -8.66 -1.03
C CYS A 37 -3.80 -8.65 -1.77
N CYS A 38 -3.83 -8.41 -3.07
CA CYS A 38 -5.07 -8.50 -3.85
C CYS A 38 -5.58 -9.94 -3.93
N ASP A 39 -4.68 -10.91 -4.09
CA ASP A 39 -5.04 -12.33 -4.14
C ASP A 39 -5.62 -12.79 -2.79
N GLU A 40 -5.05 -12.33 -1.68
CA GLU A 40 -5.60 -12.55 -0.33
C GLU A 40 -6.98 -11.92 -0.16
N LEU A 41 -7.17 -10.67 -0.59
CA LEU A 41 -8.47 -10.01 -0.56
C LEU A 41 -9.53 -10.78 -1.35
N ASN A 42 -9.17 -11.37 -2.49
CA ASN A 42 -10.09 -12.18 -3.29
C ASN A 42 -10.65 -13.39 -2.54
N THR A 43 -9.96 -13.88 -1.51
CA THR A 43 -10.44 -14.98 -0.66
C THR A 43 -11.30 -14.52 0.52
N LEU A 44 -11.16 -13.27 0.95
CA LEU A 44 -11.83 -12.72 2.13
C LEU A 44 -13.11 -11.95 1.80
N VAL A 45 -13.12 -11.27 0.66
CA VAL A 45 -14.19 -10.34 0.30
C VAL A 45 -15.29 -11.07 -0.46
N PRO A 46 -16.57 -10.93 -0.05
CA PRO A 46 -17.68 -11.52 -0.79
C PRO A 46 -17.72 -11.04 -2.25
N PHE A 47 -18.14 -11.92 -3.16
CA PHE A 47 -18.25 -11.66 -4.60
C PHE A 47 -16.93 -11.47 -5.35
N CYS A 48 -15.79 -11.64 -4.67
CA CYS A 48 -14.50 -11.81 -5.31
C CYS A 48 -14.19 -13.29 -5.55
N TYR A 49 -13.46 -13.56 -6.63
CA TYR A 49 -12.98 -14.87 -7.03
C TYR A 49 -11.49 -14.79 -7.38
N ALA A 50 -10.83 -15.93 -7.57
CA ALA A 50 -9.41 -15.99 -7.91
C ALA A 50 -9.04 -15.17 -9.17
N GLU A 51 -10.00 -14.98 -10.08
CA GLU A 51 -9.81 -14.30 -11.36
C GLU A 51 -10.28 -12.84 -11.36
N THR A 52 -10.81 -12.36 -10.23
CA THR A 52 -11.30 -10.98 -10.12
C THR A 52 -10.14 -9.99 -10.28
N ASP A 53 -10.32 -8.99 -11.14
CA ASP A 53 -9.31 -7.96 -11.36
C ASP A 53 -9.11 -7.08 -10.12
N LYS A 54 -7.95 -6.42 -10.05
CA LYS A 54 -7.55 -5.65 -8.87
C LYS A 54 -8.45 -4.44 -8.59
N ALA A 55 -8.98 -3.78 -9.62
CA ALA A 55 -9.83 -2.62 -9.41
C ALA A 55 -11.16 -3.05 -8.80
N THR A 56 -11.75 -4.10 -9.35
CA THR A 56 -12.98 -4.70 -8.82
C THR A 56 -12.77 -5.26 -7.42
N THR A 57 -11.63 -5.92 -7.16
CA THR A 57 -11.25 -6.41 -5.82
C THR A 57 -11.23 -5.27 -4.79
N LEU A 58 -10.54 -4.17 -5.08
CA LEU A 58 -10.43 -3.02 -4.17
C LEU A 58 -11.78 -2.31 -3.97
N GLN A 59 -12.60 -2.25 -5.01
CA GLN A 59 -13.95 -1.69 -4.95
C GLN A 59 -14.84 -2.52 -4.00
N TRP A 60 -14.90 -3.84 -4.20
CA TRP A 60 -15.67 -4.73 -3.33
C TRP A 60 -15.14 -4.75 -1.91
N THR A 61 -13.81 -4.72 -1.73
CA THR A 61 -13.19 -4.61 -0.40
C THR A 61 -13.71 -3.39 0.34
N THR A 62 -13.71 -2.23 -0.33
CA THR A 62 -14.18 -0.98 0.26
C THR A 62 -15.67 -1.04 0.60
N ALA A 63 -16.50 -1.58 -0.30
CA ALA A 63 -17.92 -1.76 -0.06
C ALA A 63 -18.20 -2.71 1.11
N TYR A 64 -17.45 -3.82 1.19
CA TYR A 64 -17.60 -4.81 2.24
C TYR A 64 -17.19 -4.26 3.61
N LEU A 65 -16.12 -3.48 3.70
CA LEU A 65 -15.72 -2.82 4.94
C LEU A 65 -16.77 -1.79 5.40
N LYS A 66 -17.42 -1.07 4.46
CA LYS A 66 -18.54 -0.18 4.80
C LYS A 66 -19.72 -0.96 5.34
N TYR A 67 -20.09 -2.05 4.69
CA TYR A 67 -21.15 -2.96 5.15
C TYR A 67 -20.87 -3.49 6.56
N ILE A 68 -19.65 -4.01 6.81
CA ILE A 68 -19.25 -4.49 8.14
C ILE A 68 -19.40 -3.37 9.18
N ARG A 69 -18.94 -2.16 8.87
CA ARG A 69 -19.05 -1.01 9.78
C ARG A 69 -20.51 -0.61 10.04
N GLU A 70 -21.38 -0.66 9.04
CA GLU A 70 -22.80 -0.33 9.18
C GLU A 70 -23.55 -1.38 10.01
N VAL A 71 -23.26 -2.67 9.79
CA VAL A 71 -23.94 -3.78 10.49
C VAL A 71 -23.45 -3.96 11.92
N TYR A 72 -22.14 -3.90 12.14
CA TYR A 72 -21.53 -4.24 13.44
C TYR A 72 -21.05 -3.02 14.24
N GLY A 73 -20.96 -1.84 13.62
CA GLY A 73 -20.53 -0.62 14.27
C GLY A 73 -19.17 -0.74 14.94
N ASP A 74 -19.09 -0.27 16.19
CA ASP A 74 -17.87 -0.31 17.00
C ASP A 74 -17.69 -1.61 17.78
N SER A 75 -18.63 -2.56 17.68
CA SER A 75 -18.55 -3.86 18.36
C SER A 75 -17.30 -4.63 17.94
N LEU A 76 -16.87 -4.48 16.69
CA LEU A 76 -15.64 -5.08 16.16
C LEU A 76 -14.36 -4.38 16.60
N LYS A 77 -14.43 -3.14 17.11
CA LYS A 77 -13.26 -2.42 17.63
C LYS A 77 -12.85 -2.91 19.03
N GLN A 78 -13.70 -3.69 19.70
CA GLN A 78 -13.42 -4.31 20.99
C GLN A 78 -12.68 -5.65 20.84
N VAL A 79 -11.70 -5.71 19.92
CA VAL A 79 -10.80 -6.87 19.85
C VAL A 79 -10.09 -6.99 21.20
N PRO A 80 -10.24 -8.09 21.95
CA PRO A 80 -9.59 -8.24 23.25
C PRO A 80 -8.07 -8.24 23.04
N GLY A 81 -7.39 -7.13 23.36
CA GLY A 81 -5.93 -7.05 23.31
C GLY A 81 -5.32 -5.77 22.75
N LEU A 82 -6.04 -4.97 21.95
CA LEU A 82 -5.55 -3.67 21.50
C LEU A 82 -6.08 -2.57 22.41
N ARG A 83 -5.26 -2.19 23.40
CA ARG A 83 -5.51 -1.09 24.33
C ARG A 83 -5.78 0.20 23.53
N GLN A 84 -7.04 0.56 23.33
CA GLN A 84 -7.47 1.74 22.61
C GLN A 84 -6.90 3.00 23.29
N ARG A 85 -5.94 3.67 22.65
CA ARG A 85 -5.70 5.09 22.91
C ARG A 85 -6.97 5.80 22.47
N ARG A 86 -7.73 6.31 23.45
CA ARG A 86 -8.96 7.11 23.30
C ARG A 86 -8.93 7.92 22.00
N SER A 87 -9.70 7.50 20.99
CA SER A 87 -10.01 8.36 19.86
C SER A 87 -11.03 9.39 20.35
N LEU A 88 -10.64 10.66 20.38
CA LEU A 88 -11.58 11.75 20.59
C LEU A 88 -12.67 11.71 19.52
N PRO A 89 -13.92 12.11 19.85
CA PRO A 89 -15.01 12.07 18.90
C PRO A 89 -14.74 12.98 17.70
N TYR A 90 -15.11 12.50 16.51
CA TYR A 90 -14.98 13.18 15.21
C TYR A 90 -15.60 14.60 15.18
N SER A 91 -16.43 14.95 16.16
CA SER A 91 -17.04 16.27 16.33
C SER A 91 -16.07 17.39 16.77
N VAL A 92 -14.81 17.07 17.13
CA VAL A 92 -13.80 18.07 17.56
C VAL A 92 -12.89 18.52 16.41
N LEU A 93 -12.87 17.83 15.28
CA LEU A 93 -12.00 18.15 14.14
C LEU A 93 -12.62 19.12 13.11
N TYR A 94 -13.87 19.55 13.32
CA TYR A 94 -14.56 20.53 12.49
C TYR A 94 -15.22 21.60 13.37
N LYS A 95 -14.40 22.49 13.94
CA LYS A 95 -14.77 23.85 14.33
C LYS A 95 -13.55 24.75 14.19
#